data_AF-A0A7S2PBW1-F1
#
_entry.id   AF-A0A7S2PBW1-F1
#
_cell.length_a   1.000
_cell.length_b   1.000
_cell.length_c   1.000
_cell.angle_alpha   90.00
_cell.angle_beta   90.00
_cell.angle_gamma   90.00
#
_symmetry.space_group_name_H-M   'P 1'
#
loop_
_entity.id
_entity.type
_entity.pdbx_description
1 polymer ?
#
loop_
_entity_poly.entity_id
_entity_poly.type
_entity_poly.pdbx_seq_one_letter_code
_entity_poly.pdbx_strand_id
1 'polypeptide(L)'
;KFGFEMESFEFLNMMQTHGFPKVMGVFTHLDQFKTMKNLRKTKKLLKHRFWTEIYDGAKMFYFSGCVNGKYLKHEVKQLTLLLSRVKYRPLVWRNTHPYVVVDRHEDITHPSKIEEDEKCERS
;
A
#
# COMPACT_ATOMS: atom_id res chain seq x y z
N LYS A 1 -17.54 0.22 11.61
CA LYS A 1 -17.58 1.62 11.08
C LYS A 1 -16.79 1.61 9.78
N PHE A 2 -17.36 2.02 8.65
CA PHE A 2 -16.65 2.07 7.37
C PHE A 2 -16.02 3.45 7.18
N GLY A 3 -14.72 3.50 6.93
CA GLY A 3 -13.98 4.75 6.85
C GLY A 3 -12.48 4.52 6.70
N PHE A 4 -11.74 5.60 6.57
CA PHE A 4 -10.29 5.55 6.70
C PHE A 4 -9.92 5.32 8.17
N GLU A 5 -8.99 4.40 8.38
CA GLU A 5 -8.37 4.13 9.68
C GLU A 5 -7.28 5.17 9.96
N MET A 6 -7.00 5.44 11.25
CA MET A 6 -5.98 6.44 11.63
C MET A 6 -4.60 6.09 11.09
N GLU A 7 -4.24 4.80 11.09
CA GLU A 7 -2.96 4.32 10.56
C GLU A 7 -2.75 4.70 9.09
N SER A 8 -3.81 4.67 8.28
CA SER A 8 -3.75 5.09 6.88
C SER A 8 -3.46 6.59 6.75
N PHE A 9 -3.96 7.44 7.65
CA PHE A 9 -3.66 8.87 7.65
C PHE A 9 -2.25 9.18 8.12
N GLU A 10 -1.80 8.51 9.18
CA GLU A 10 -0.44 8.66 9.69
C GLU A 10 0.58 8.30 8.61
N PHE A 11 0.33 7.20 7.89
CA PHE A 11 1.19 6.80 6.77
C PHE A 11 1.21 7.82 5.63
N LEU A 12 0.05 8.38 5.26
CA LEU A 12 -0.02 9.44 4.24
C LEU A 12 0.74 10.70 4.67
N ASN A 13 0.60 11.12 5.93
CA ASN A 13 1.29 12.28 6.48
C ASN A 13 2.81 12.08 6.50
N MET A 14 3.29 10.90 6.91
CA MET A 14 4.71 10.57 6.84
C MET A 14 5.22 10.60 5.38
N MET A 15 4.46 10.10 4.42
CA MET A 15 4.88 10.18 3.02
C MET A 15 4.94 11.61 2.48
N GLN A 16 4.09 12.53 2.96
CA GLN A 16 4.12 13.93 2.54
C GLN A 16 5.40 14.63 2.99
N THR A 17 5.88 14.36 4.21
CA THR A 17 7.12 14.97 4.73
C THR A 17 8.38 14.44 4.06
N HIS A 18 8.42 13.15 3.71
CA HIS A 18 9.61 12.50 3.11
C HIS A 18 9.71 12.61 1.58
N GLY A 19 8.75 13.29 0.94
CA GLY A 19 8.65 13.41 -0.51
C GLY A 19 7.56 12.49 -1.06
N PHE A 20 6.43 13.11 -1.40
CA PHE A 20 5.19 12.41 -1.68
C PHE A 20 5.26 11.57 -2.98
N PRO A 21 5.22 10.23 -2.88
CA PRO A 21 5.24 9.36 -4.06
C PRO A 21 3.86 9.32 -4.73
N LYS A 22 3.76 8.59 -5.84
CA LYS A 22 2.47 8.39 -6.50
C LYS A 22 1.63 7.36 -5.74
N VAL A 23 0.61 7.84 -5.04
CA VAL A 23 -0.31 7.01 -4.26
C VAL A 23 -1.56 6.63 -5.07
N MET A 24 -2.08 5.44 -4.81
CA MET A 24 -3.38 4.96 -5.31
C MET A 24 -4.18 4.37 -4.16
N GLY A 25 -5.49 4.62 -4.13
CA GLY A 25 -6.37 4.09 -3.11
C GLY A 25 -7.08 2.81 -3.59
N VAL A 26 -7.14 1.79 -2.75
CA VAL A 26 -7.97 0.60 -2.98
C VAL A 26 -8.96 0.48 -1.84
N PHE A 27 -10.26 0.52 -2.15
CA PHE A 27 -11.35 0.42 -1.17
C PHE A 27 -11.96 -0.96 -1.24
N THR A 28 -11.82 -1.73 -0.17
CA THR A 28 -12.31 -3.11 -0.05
C THR A 28 -13.59 -3.17 0.79
N HIS A 29 -14.11 -4.39 0.99
CA HIS A 29 -15.26 -4.69 1.87
C HIS A 29 -16.55 -3.93 1.50
N LEU A 30 -16.76 -3.68 0.21
CA LEU A 30 -17.94 -2.97 -0.30
C LEU A 30 -19.20 -3.87 -0.37
N ASP A 31 -19.03 -5.18 -0.24
CA ASP A 31 -20.06 -6.21 -0.12
C ASP A 31 -20.84 -6.12 1.19
N GLN A 32 -20.24 -5.59 2.26
CA GLN A 32 -20.91 -5.47 3.57
C GLN A 32 -22.03 -4.40 3.59
N PHE A 33 -22.17 -3.59 2.54
CA PHE A 33 -23.23 -2.59 2.44
C PHE A 33 -24.57 -3.23 2.06
N LYS A 34 -25.51 -3.25 3.00
CA LYS A 34 -26.89 -3.75 2.79
C LYS A 34 -27.69 -2.97 1.74
N THR A 35 -27.36 -1.70 1.49
CA THR A 35 -28.15 -0.82 0.60
C THR A 35 -27.27 -0.08 -0.39
N MET A 36 -27.65 -0.10 -1.66
CA MET A 36 -26.92 0.59 -2.74
C MET A 36 -26.86 2.11 -2.55
N LYS A 37 -27.89 2.73 -1.96
CA LYS A 37 -27.89 4.16 -1.60
C LYS A 37 -26.75 4.50 -0.63
N ASN A 38 -26.59 3.70 0.42
CA ASN A 38 -25.52 3.88 1.41
C ASN A 38 -24.14 3.63 0.78
N LEU A 39 -24.01 2.59 -0.05
CA LEU A 39 -22.78 2.33 -0.80
C LEU A 39 -22.34 3.52 -1.64
N ARG A 40 -23.26 4.11 -2.43
CA ARG A 40 -22.98 5.28 -3.27
C ARG A 40 -22.59 6.50 -2.43
N LYS A 41 -23.29 6.75 -1.31
CA LYS A 41 -22.97 7.86 -0.40
C LYS A 41 -21.58 7.70 0.22
N THR A 42 -21.26 6.50 0.70
CA THR A 42 -19.95 6.22 1.30
C THR A 42 -18.83 6.27 0.27
N LYS A 43 -19.02 5.74 -0.94
CA LYS A 43 -18.04 5.88 -2.04
C LYS A 43 -17.75 7.36 -2.34
N LYS A 44 -18.77 8.21 -2.38
CA LYS A 44 -18.59 9.66 -2.60
C LYS A 44 -17.82 10.32 -1.44
N LEU A 45 -18.13 9.97 -0.20
CA LEU A 45 -17.44 10.50 0.98
C LEU A 45 -15.96 10.07 1.02
N LEU A 46 -15.69 8.78 0.80
CA LEU A 46 -14.33 8.23 0.77
C LEU A 46 -13.52 8.85 -0.37
N LYS A 47 -14.14 9.02 -1.56
CA LYS A 47 -13.55 9.74 -2.68
C LYS A 47 -13.14 11.15 -2.32
N HIS A 48 -14.08 11.93 -1.79
CA HIS A 48 -13.81 13.32 -1.41
C HIS A 48 -12.70 13.42 -0.37
N ARG A 49 -12.76 12.57 0.67
CA ARG A 49 -11.75 12.57 1.73
C ARG A 49 -10.37 12.19 1.19
N PHE A 50 -10.28 11.14 0.37
CA PHE A 50 -9.02 10.74 -0.26
C PHE A 50 -8.40 11.85 -1.10
N TRP A 51 -9.23 12.58 -1.85
CA TRP A 51 -8.77 13.69 -2.68
C TRP A 51 -8.30 14.89 -1.86
N THR A 52 -8.97 15.16 -0.73
CA THR A 52 -8.59 16.25 0.19
C THR A 52 -7.21 16.01 0.80
N GLU A 53 -6.90 14.75 1.10
CA GLU A 53 -5.70 14.36 1.85
C GLU A 53 -4.47 14.13 0.97
N ILE A 54 -4.67 13.95 -0.34
CA ILE A 54 -3.60 13.59 -1.28
C ILE A 54 -3.47 14.66 -2.37
N TYR A 55 -4.27 14.53 -3.41
CA TYR A 55 -4.42 15.51 -4.47
C TYR A 55 -5.69 15.17 -5.25
N ASP A 56 -6.31 16.19 -5.84
CA ASP A 56 -7.51 16.00 -6.64
C ASP A 56 -7.21 15.14 -7.88
N GLY A 57 -8.08 14.16 -8.14
CA GLY A 57 -7.91 13.24 -9.25
C GLY A 57 -6.97 12.07 -9.00
N ALA A 58 -6.53 11.84 -7.75
CA ALA A 58 -5.83 10.62 -7.36
C ALA A 58 -6.64 9.36 -7.75
N LYS A 59 -5.96 8.34 -8.26
CA LYS A 59 -6.59 7.11 -8.76
C LYS A 59 -7.09 6.23 -7.61
N MET A 60 -8.31 5.74 -7.74
CA MET A 60 -9.00 4.97 -6.71
C MET A 60 -9.66 3.75 -7.36
N PHE A 61 -9.57 2.59 -6.70
CA PHE A 61 -10.19 1.33 -7.09
C PHE A 61 -11.17 0.87 -6.03
N TYR A 62 -12.25 0.25 -6.45
CA TYR A 62 -13.30 -0.27 -5.58
C TYR A 62 -13.38 -1.77 -5.79
N PHE A 63 -13.11 -2.53 -4.74
CA PHE A 63 -13.18 -3.98 -4.76
C PHE A 63 -14.51 -4.40 -4.13
N SER A 64 -15.36 -5.02 -4.94
CA SER A 64 -16.75 -5.27 -4.61
C SER A 64 -16.93 -6.41 -3.60
N GLY A 65 -15.93 -7.28 -3.46
CA GLY A 65 -15.91 -8.38 -2.49
C GLY A 65 -14.90 -9.47 -2.87
N CYS A 66 -14.95 -10.58 -2.14
CA CYS A 66 -14.12 -11.76 -2.40
C CYS A 66 -14.97 -12.98 -2.77
N VAL A 67 -14.51 -13.76 -3.74
CA VAL A 67 -15.08 -15.06 -4.14
C VAL A 67 -14.00 -16.13 -3.96
N ASN A 68 -14.29 -17.17 -3.18
CA ASN A 68 -13.34 -18.26 -2.85
C ASN A 68 -12.01 -17.73 -2.28
N GLY A 69 -12.08 -16.75 -1.37
CA GLY A 69 -10.92 -16.12 -0.75
C GLY A 69 -10.08 -15.22 -1.68
N LYS A 70 -10.53 -14.99 -2.92
CA LYS A 70 -9.82 -14.16 -3.90
C LYS A 70 -10.68 -12.99 -4.35
N TYR A 71 -10.04 -11.86 -4.67
CA TYR A 71 -10.72 -10.72 -5.28
C TYR A 71 -11.19 -11.04 -6.70
N LEU A 72 -12.18 -10.28 -7.17
CA LEU A 72 -12.74 -10.43 -8.50
C LEU A 72 -11.66 -10.16 -9.57
N LYS A 73 -11.46 -11.14 -10.47
CA LYS A 73 -10.41 -11.08 -11.50
C LYS A 73 -10.43 -9.81 -12.34
N HIS A 74 -11.61 -9.27 -12.63
CA HIS A 74 -11.74 -8.06 -13.44
C HIS A 74 -11.29 -6.79 -12.70
N GLU A 75 -11.55 -6.68 -11.40
CA GLU A 75 -11.12 -5.56 -10.56
C GLU A 75 -9.59 -5.58 -10.38
N VAL A 76 -9.03 -6.77 -10.12
CA VAL A 76 -7.58 -6.99 -10.06
C VAL A 76 -6.93 -6.65 -11.40
N LYS A 77 -7.50 -7.09 -12.53
CA LYS A 77 -6.98 -6.78 -13.87
C LYS A 77 -6.92 -5.28 -14.14
N GLN A 78 -7.92 -4.51 -13.69
CA GLN A 78 -7.91 -3.04 -13.83
C GLN A 78 -6.80 -2.39 -13.00
N LEU A 79 -6.60 -2.86 -11.76
CA LEU A 79 -5.51 -2.39 -10.90
C LEU A 79 -4.15 -2.71 -11.52
N THR A 80 -3.93 -3.95 -11.96
CA THR A 80 -2.69 -4.39 -12.61
C THR A 80 -2.39 -3.59 -13.88
N LEU A 81 -3.40 -3.36 -14.73
CA LEU A 81 -3.26 -2.54 -15.94
C LEU A 81 -2.79 -1.12 -15.63
N LEU A 82 -3.29 -0.53 -14.54
CA LEU A 82 -2.83 0.79 -14.14
C LEU A 82 -1.39 0.73 -13.64
N LEU A 83 -1.06 -0.22 -12.75
CA LEU A 83 0.29 -0.42 -12.20
C LEU A 83 1.34 -0.55 -13.31
N SER A 84 1.07 -1.35 -14.34
CA SER A 84 1.98 -1.52 -15.48
C SER A 84 2.20 -0.24 -16.31
N ARG A 85 1.29 0.75 -16.23
CA ARG A 85 1.35 2.01 -16.97
C ARG A 85 1.83 3.19 -16.12
N VAL A 86 2.10 2.96 -14.83
CA VAL A 86 2.50 4.05 -13.93
C VAL A 86 3.86 4.58 -14.34
N LYS A 87 3.91 5.88 -14.61
CA LYS A 87 5.16 6.65 -14.61
C LYS A 87 5.42 7.21 -13.20
N TYR A 88 6.65 7.02 -12.72
CA TYR A 88 7.10 7.48 -11.40
C TYR A 88 7.80 8.83 -11.53
N ARG A 89 7.67 9.67 -10.50
CA ARG A 89 8.46 10.90 -10.39
C ARG A 89 9.71 10.57 -9.57
N PRO A 90 10.90 10.90 -10.05
CA PRO A 90 12.11 10.73 -9.26
C PRO A 90 12.06 11.65 -8.03
N LEU A 91 12.29 11.08 -6.84
CA LEU A 91 12.38 11.83 -5.59
C LEU A 91 13.85 12.21 -5.36
N VAL A 92 14.10 13.44 -4.90
CA VAL A 92 15.47 13.96 -4.71
C VAL A 92 16.29 13.05 -3.81
N TRP A 93 15.76 12.64 -2.66
CA TRP A 93 16.45 11.74 -1.73
C TRP A 93 16.82 10.40 -2.37
N ARG A 94 15.87 9.78 -3.09
CA ARG A 94 16.07 8.49 -3.77
C ARG A 94 17.09 8.55 -4.92
N ASN A 95 17.25 9.72 -5.54
CA ASN A 95 18.25 9.91 -6.59
C ASN A 95 19.64 10.25 -6.05
N THR A 96 19.73 10.80 -4.83
CA THR A 96 20.98 11.29 -4.24
C THR A 96 21.63 10.27 -3.31
N HIS A 97 20.86 9.32 -2.78
CA HIS A 97 21.34 8.34 -1.80
C HIS A 97 21.11 6.92 -2.33
N PRO A 98 22.14 6.05 -2.33
CA PRO A 98 21.97 4.64 -2.67
C PRO A 98 21.17 3.93 -1.57
N TYR A 99 20.24 3.06 -1.97
CA TYR A 99 19.46 2.23 -1.06
C TYR A 99 19.14 0.88 -1.72
N VAL A 100 18.98 -0.16 -0.90
CA VAL A 100 18.59 -1.51 -1.34
C VAL A 100 17.47 -2.00 -0.43
N VAL A 101 16.50 -2.68 -1.03
CA VAL A 101 15.49 -3.46 -0.28
C VAL A 101 15.97 -4.90 -0.27
N VAL A 102 16.21 -5.43 0.92
CA VAL A 102 16.68 -6.81 1.09
C VAL A 102 15.48 -7.75 0.89
N ASP A 103 15.57 -8.62 -0.10
CA ASP A 103 14.53 -9.63 -0.40
C ASP A 103 14.76 -10.92 0.42
N ARG A 104 16.01 -11.38 0.49
CA ARG A 104 16.43 -12.56 1.26
C ARG A 104 17.64 -12.22 2.11
N HIS A 105 17.58 -12.61 3.38
CA HIS A 105 18.68 -12.51 4.32
C HIS A 105 19.07 -13.93 4.75
N GLU A 106 20.34 -14.26 4.61
CA GLU A 106 20.91 -15.54 5.03
C GLU A 106 22.08 -15.27 5.95
N ASP A 107 22.17 -16.05 7.02
CA ASP A 107 23.30 -16.04 7.93
C ASP A 107 24.34 -17.04 7.41
N ILE A 108 25.55 -16.58 7.08
CA ILE A 108 26.64 -17.44 6.59
C ILE A 108 27.64 -17.80 7.70
N THR A 109 27.29 -17.53 8.96
CA THR A 109 28.13 -17.85 10.12
C THR A 109 28.38 -19.35 10.24
N HIS A 110 29.64 -19.73 10.46
CA HIS A 110 30.03 -21.14 10.61
C HIS A 110 29.40 -21.74 11.88
N PRO A 111 28.78 -22.94 11.81
CA PRO A 111 28.08 -23.54 12.96
C PRO A 111 28.92 -23.65 14.23
N SER A 112 30.21 -24.00 14.09
CA SER A 112 31.13 -24.10 15.23
C SER A 112 31.30 -22.80 16.02
N LYS A 113 31.23 -21.63 15.36
CA LYS A 113 31.32 -20.34 16.07
C LYS A 113 30.06 -20.04 16.88
N ILE A 114 28.91 -20.54 16.42
CA ILE A 114 27.63 -20.40 17.11
C ILE A 114 27.58 -21.34 18.33
N GLU A 115 28.18 -22.53 18.22
CA GLU A 115 28.31 -23.48 19.33
C GLU A 115 29.25 -22.94 20.43
N GLU A 116 30.35 -22.28 20.05
CA GLU A 116 31.30 -21.69 21.00
C GLU A 116 30.77 -20.41 21.66
N ASP A 117 30.10 -19.54 20.90
CA ASP A 117 29.48 -18.32 21.41
C ASP A 117 28.19 -17.98 20.66
N GLU A 118 27.06 -18.14 21.37
CA GLU A 118 25.72 -17.87 20.83
C GLU A 118 25.53 -16.39 20.44
N LYS A 119 26.30 -15.46 21.02
CA LYS A 119 26.24 -14.01 20.79
C LYS A 119 27.36 -13.46 19.89
N CYS A 120 28.10 -14.34 19.21
CA CYS A 120 29.13 -13.90 18.29
C CYS A 120 28.57 -12.95 17.21
N GLU A 121 29.41 -12.06 16.67
CA GLU A 121 29.05 -11.25 15.51
C GLU A 121 28.80 -12.17 14.32
N ARG A 122 27.54 -12.23 13.89
CA ARG A 122 27.08 -13.04 12.76
C ARG A 122 27.14 -12.22 11.49
N SER A 123 27.63 -12.84 10.43
CA SER A 123 27.70 -12.28 9.09
C SER A 123 27.31 -13.36 8.11
#